data_AF-A0A933AF78-F1
#
_entry.id   AF-A0A933AF78-F1
#
_cell.length_a   1.000
_cell.length_b   1.000
_cell.length_c   1.000
_cell.angle_alpha   90.00
_cell.angle_beta   90.00
_cell.angle_gamma   90.00
#
_symmetry.space_group_name_H-M   'P 1'
#
loop_
_entity.id
_entity.type
_entity.pdbx_description
1 polymer ?
#
loop_
_entity_poly.entity_id
_entity_poly.type
_entity_poly.pdbx_seq_one_letter_code
_entity_poly.pdbx_strand_id
1 'polypeptide(L)' 'ILHFPKRLKEEGLATDDDIQRMEQEVEKVVDEAVRFADESPEPAPEELYADILAEQG' A
#
# COMPACT_ATOMS: atom_id res chain seq x y z
N ILE A 1 -0.54 -15.70 7.76
CA ILE A 1 -0.19 -15.15 6.43
C ILE A 1 0.42 -16.23 5.51
N LEU A 2 1.35 -17.08 5.98
CA LEU A 2 2.01 -18.16 5.19
C LEU A 2 1.13 -19.28 4.61
N HIS A 3 -0.18 -19.32 4.94
CA HIS A 3 -1.03 -20.45 4.57
C HIS A 3 -1.48 -20.41 3.11
N PHE A 4 -1.50 -19.22 2.49
CA PHE A 4 -2.00 -19.01 1.13
C PHE A 4 -0.95 -19.34 0.05
N PRO A 5 0.33 -18.89 0.16
CA PRO A 5 1.36 -19.27 -0.81
C PRO A 5 1.59 -20.78 -0.89
N LYS A 6 1.55 -21.46 0.26
CA LYS A 6 1.67 -22.92 0.32
C LYS A 6 0.57 -23.62 -0.49
N ARG A 7 -0.68 -23.20 -0.35
CA ARG A 7 -1.81 -23.76 -1.10
C ARG A 7 -1.72 -23.48 -2.60
N LEU A 8 -1.32 -22.27 -2.99
CA LEU A 8 -1.14 -21.92 -4.40
C LEU A 8 -0.08 -22.81 -5.07
N LYS A 9 1.00 -23.14 -4.36
CA LYS A 9 2.02 -24.07 -4.84
C LYS A 9 1.52 -25.52 -4.91
N GLU A 10 0.81 -25.99 -3.88
CA GLU A 10 0.23 -27.33 -3.85
C GLU A 10 -0.80 -27.57 -4.96
N GLU A 11 -1.55 -26.52 -5.35
CA GLU A 11 -2.51 -26.54 -6.46
C GLU A 11 -1.85 -26.27 -7.84
N GLY A 12 -0.53 -26.05 -7.88
CA GLY A 12 0.22 -25.81 -9.12
C GLY A 12 -0.05 -24.46 -9.79
N LEU A 13 -0.61 -23.51 -9.05
CA LEU A 13 -1.05 -22.19 -9.53
C LEU A 13 0.04 -21.11 -9.42
N ALA A 14 1.09 -21.36 -8.65
CA ALA A 14 2.23 -20.46 -8.50
C ALA A 14 3.52 -21.23 -8.22
N THR A 15 4.64 -20.71 -8.70
CA THR A 15 5.99 -21.18 -8.37
C THR A 15 6.60 -20.36 -7.23
N ASP A 16 7.72 -20.82 -6.65
CA ASP A 16 8.47 -20.02 -5.68
C ASP A 16 8.92 -18.67 -6.26
N ASP A 17 9.31 -18.64 -7.54
CA ASP A 17 9.69 -17.41 -8.24
C ASP A 17 8.50 -16.45 -8.43
N ASP A 18 7.29 -16.97 -8.64
CA ASP A 18 6.07 -16.13 -8.71
C ASP A 18 5.79 -15.49 -7.36
N ILE A 19 5.88 -16.26 -6.28
CA ILE A 19 5.68 -15.76 -4.91
C ILE A 19 6.73 -14.70 -4.57
N GLN A 20 8.01 -14.95 -4.87
CA GLN A 20 9.07 -13.98 -4.62
C GLN A 20 8.89 -12.68 -5.41
N ARG A 21 8.45 -12.76 -6.68
CA ARG A 21 8.13 -11.56 -7.46
C ARG A 21 6.98 -10.76 -6.84
N MET A 22 5.91 -11.43 -6.42
CA MET A 22 4.80 -10.76 -5.74
C MET A 22 5.24 -10.08 -4.44
N GLU A 23 6.08 -10.72 -3.63
CA GLU A 23 6.61 -10.13 -2.40
C GLU A 23 7.44 -8.86 -2.70
N GLN A 24 8.30 -8.89 -3.71
CA GLN A 24 9.09 -7.72 -4.14
C GLN A 24 8.23 -6.58 -4.67
N GLU A 25 7.18 -6.90 -5.43
CA GLU A 25 6.23 -5.89 -5.93
C GLU A 25 5.48 -5.21 -4.77
N VAL A 26 5.03 -5.99 -3.78
CA VAL A 26 4.38 -5.45 -2.59
C VAL A 26 5.33 -4.55 -1.80
N GLU A 27 6.56 -5.00 -1.55
CA GLU A 27 7.57 -4.22 -0.84
C GLU A 27 7.82 -2.87 -1.53
N LYS A 28 7.98 -2.89 -2.86
CA LYS A 28 8.15 -1.68 -3.66
C LYS A 28 6.97 -0.70 -3.52
N VAL A 29 5.73 -1.20 -3.57
CA VAL A 29 4.55 -0.34 -3.41
C VAL A 29 4.50 0.28 -2.01
N VAL A 30 4.85 -0.50 -0.98
CA VAL A 30 4.91 0.00 0.40
C VAL A 30 5.98 1.07 0.54
N ASP A 31 7.18 0.84 0.02
CA ASP A 31 8.29 1.80 0.05
C ASP A 31 7.93 3.11 -0.67
N GLU A 32 7.26 3.02 -1.82
CA GLU A 32 6.78 4.19 -2.55
C GLU A 32 5.73 4.98 -1.74
N ALA A 33 4.83 4.29 -1.04
CA ALA A 33 3.83 4.92 -0.18
C ALA A 33 4.45 5.58 1.06
N VAL A 34 5.44 4.95 1.68
CA VAL A 34 6.20 5.52 2.80
C VAL A 34 6.93 6.78 2.36
N ARG A 35 7.67 6.71 1.25
CA ARG A 35 8.36 7.88 0.71
C ARG A 35 7.40 9.02 0.40
N PHE A 36 6.25 8.74 -0.19
CA PHE A 36 5.22 9.76 -0.43
C PHE A 36 4.77 10.42 0.87
N ALA A 37 4.52 9.64 1.92
CA ALA A 37 4.13 10.18 3.22
C ALA A 37 5.23 11.05 3.85
N ASP A 38 6.49 10.65 3.73
CA ASP A 38 7.65 11.37 4.28
C ASP A 38 7.97 12.65 3.48
N GLU A 39 7.81 12.62 2.16
CA GLU A 39 8.09 13.76 1.26
C GLU A 39 6.88 14.68 1.07
N SER A 40 5.70 14.32 1.60
CA SER A 40 4.49 15.13 1.45
C SER A 40 4.71 16.49 2.11
N PRO A 41 4.44 17.59 1.38
CA PRO A 41 4.47 18.91 1.99
C PRO A 41 3.44 19.01 3.11
N GLU A 42 3.74 19.85 4.10
CA GLU A 42 2.78 20.23 5.13
C GLU A 42 1.56 20.92 4.47
N PRO A 43 0.35 20.68 4.99
CA PRO A 43 -0.84 21.38 4.52
C PRO A 43 -0.71 22.89 4.72
N ALA A 44 -1.40 23.67 3.88
CA ALA A 44 -1.36 25.12 4.00
C ALA A 44 -1.99 25.58 5.33
N PRO A 45 -1.51 26.67 5.97
CA PRO A 45 -2.08 27.17 7.23
C PRO A 45 -3.60 27.44 7.18
N GLU A 46 -4.13 27.77 6.00
CA GLU A 46 -5.56 27.98 5.75
C GLU A 46 -6.39 26.68 5.86
N GLU A 47 -5.78 25.50 5.68
CA GLU A 47 -6.44 24.19 5.85
C GLU A 47 -6.83 23.92 7.31
N LEU A 48 -6.27 24.64 8.28
CA LEU A 48 -6.65 24.53 9.69
C LEU A 48 -8.16 24.78 9.91
N TYR A 49 -8.79 25.56 9.04
CA TYR A 49 -10.21 25.91 9.12
C TYR A 49 -11.09 25.18 8.09
N ALA A 50 -10.48 24.38 7.21
CA ALA A 50 -11.22 23.47 6.33
C ALA A 50 -11.88 22.36 7.15
N ASP A 51 -12.99 21.79 6.66
CA ASP A 51 -13.73 20.67 7.28
C ASP A 51 -14.38 20.93 8.66
N ILE A 52 -14.40 22.17 9.16
CA ILE A 52 -15.12 22.52 10.41
C ILE A 52 -16.65 22.45 10.22
N LEU A 53 -17.13 22.76 9.01
CA LEU A 53 -18.53 22.62 8.61
C LEU A 53 -18.57 21.70 7.40
N ALA A 54 -19.35 20.62 7.47
CA ALA A 54 -19.57 19.77 6.32
C ALA A 54 -20.18 20.61 5.19
N GLU A 55 -19.57 20.58 3.99
CA GLU A 55 -20.19 21.14 2.80
C GLU A 55 -21.54 20.44 2.60
N GLN A 56 -22.64 21.20 2.67
CA GLN A 56 -23.96 20.67 2.39
C GLN A 56 -23.98 20.32 0.89
N GLY A 57 -24.11 19.03 0.59
CA GLY A 57 -24.21 18.49 -0.76
C GLY A 57 -25.46 18.91 -1.53
#